data_AF-A0AAW8BL54-F1
#
_entry.id   AF-A0AAW8BL54-F1
#
_cell.length_a   1.000
_cell.length_b   1.000
_cell.length_c   1.000
_cell.angle_alpha   90.00
_cell.angle_beta   90.00
_cell.angle_gamma   90.00
#
_symmetry.space_group_name_H-M   'P 1'
#
loop_
_entity.id
_entity.type
_entity.pdbx_description
1 polymer ?
#
loop_
_entity_poly.entity_id
_entity_poly.type
_entity_poly.pdbx_seq_one_letter_code
_entity_poly.pdbx_strand_id
1 'polypeptide(L)'
;MVEPAGDRRRQAADPCAVDACNSERYWLGGPHSAGAERRGLCYAHYFQWFRAGQPADFTAWATFEAQPVGAPRGHLSAQIVDFRRLPQIAADEIRFVVATKVRRGDWTPNTSLRRFLMVLIDTADGRITDSLTERPAGEWLLLCRQHWPHASSFDSLCAPYIRRFFRLLDGATNPDPWADDHWHWRDGFEFVLDATQSGSTHTAVDWSTVTVPWLRDAVKELARRQLTTATLAWGTLTQWVRATRQLARFLTRDDESPEPSAVTRPVFLDYLAWTRRPDTQADARLANTAAYLLESLHDT
;
A
#
# COMPACT_ATOMS: atom_id res chain seq x y z
N MET A 1 -13.91 0.71 -32.84
CA MET A 1 -13.88 1.62 -31.68
C MET A 1 -14.48 0.83 -30.52
N VAL A 2 -13.64 0.34 -29.61
CA VAL A 2 -14.07 -0.52 -28.49
C VAL A 2 -14.53 0.41 -27.37
N GLU A 3 -15.81 0.33 -26.99
CA GLU A 3 -16.33 1.03 -25.82
C GLU A 3 -15.48 0.62 -24.60
N PRO A 4 -15.00 1.57 -23.78
CA PRO A 4 -14.44 1.19 -22.48
C PRO A 4 -15.55 0.49 -21.69
N ALA A 5 -15.21 -0.56 -20.94
CA ALA A 5 -16.10 -1.19 -19.97
C ALA A 5 -16.39 -0.20 -18.83
N GLY A 6 -17.17 0.84 -19.15
CA GLY A 6 -17.76 1.75 -18.20
C GLY A 6 -18.93 1.07 -17.53
N ASP A 7 -19.06 1.33 -16.24
CA ASP A 7 -20.18 0.88 -15.43
C ASP A 7 -21.51 1.24 -16.13
N ARG A 8 -22.22 0.24 -16.70
CA ARG A 8 -23.51 0.40 -17.41
C ARG A 8 -24.65 0.95 -16.53
N ARG A 9 -24.34 1.30 -15.28
CA ARG A 9 -25.22 1.88 -14.25
C ARG A 9 -25.74 3.29 -14.58
N ARG A 10 -25.17 4.01 -15.55
CA ARG A 10 -25.47 5.44 -15.80
C ARG A 10 -26.62 5.75 -16.78
N GLN A 11 -27.44 4.78 -17.20
CA GLN A 11 -28.38 4.97 -18.33
C GLN A 11 -29.84 5.29 -17.94
N ALA A 12 -30.11 6.11 -16.93
CA ALA A 12 -31.49 6.42 -16.56
C ALA A 12 -31.72 7.87 -16.13
N ALA A 13 -32.69 8.54 -16.78
CA ALA A 13 -33.19 9.86 -16.40
C ALA A 13 -34.32 9.82 -15.34
N ASP A 14 -34.79 8.61 -14.99
CA ASP A 14 -35.88 8.44 -14.03
C ASP A 14 -35.40 8.77 -12.59
N PRO A 15 -36.30 9.29 -11.73
CA PRO A 15 -35.96 9.61 -10.34
C PRO A 15 -35.72 8.36 -9.49
N CYS A 16 -35.05 8.56 -8.36
CA CYS A 16 -34.86 7.54 -7.33
C CYS A 16 -36.20 6.98 -6.81
N ALA A 17 -36.23 5.67 -6.52
CA ALA A 17 -37.42 4.97 -6.02
C ALA A 17 -37.77 5.25 -4.54
N VAL A 18 -37.01 6.10 -3.85
CA VAL A 18 -37.28 6.52 -2.46
C VAL A 18 -38.14 7.78 -2.52
N ASP A 19 -39.27 7.75 -1.81
CA ASP A 19 -40.21 8.87 -1.79
C ASP A 19 -39.52 10.17 -1.31
N ALA A 20 -39.90 11.29 -1.93
CA ALA A 20 -39.28 12.61 -1.74
C ALA A 20 -37.79 12.74 -2.14
N CYS A 21 -37.22 11.76 -2.86
CA CYS A 21 -35.88 11.88 -3.46
C CYS A 21 -35.93 12.18 -4.96
N ASN A 22 -35.57 13.40 -5.34
CA ASN A 22 -35.50 13.82 -6.76
C ASN A 22 -34.13 13.57 -7.41
N SER A 23 -33.25 12.77 -6.78
CA SER A 23 -31.92 12.49 -7.32
C SER A 23 -31.99 11.50 -8.48
N GLU A 24 -31.10 11.66 -9.46
CA GLU A 24 -31.01 10.77 -10.62
C GLU A 24 -30.68 9.33 -10.21
N ARG A 25 -31.32 8.38 -10.89
CA ARG A 25 -31.15 6.95 -10.67
C ARG A 25 -29.75 6.50 -11.11
N TYR A 26 -28.99 5.95 -10.16
CA TYR A 26 -27.64 5.42 -10.34
C TYR A 26 -27.62 3.89 -10.56
N TRP A 27 -28.59 3.15 -10.02
CA TRP A 27 -28.56 1.69 -10.07
C TRP A 27 -29.93 1.10 -10.36
N LEU A 28 -29.96 0.16 -11.31
CA LEU A 28 -31.12 -0.63 -11.71
C LEU A 28 -31.03 -2.00 -11.02
N GLY A 29 -31.74 -2.20 -9.93
CA GLY A 29 -31.78 -3.52 -9.29
C GLY A 29 -32.88 -3.73 -8.26
N GLY A 30 -34.06 -3.15 -8.50
CA GLY A 30 -35.27 -3.73 -7.93
C GLY A 30 -35.53 -5.14 -8.51
N PRO A 31 -36.27 -6.01 -7.78
CA PRO A 31 -36.59 -7.36 -8.22
C PRO A 31 -37.22 -7.36 -9.62
N HIS A 32 -36.70 -8.23 -10.50
CA HIS A 32 -37.23 -8.43 -11.85
C HIS A 32 -38.47 -9.31 -11.78
N SER A 33 -39.65 -8.70 -11.72
CA SER A 33 -40.89 -9.36 -12.10
C SER A 33 -41.34 -8.80 -13.45
N ALA A 34 -41.56 -9.69 -14.42
CA ALA A 34 -42.01 -9.32 -15.75
C ALA A 34 -43.30 -8.48 -15.65
N GLY A 35 -43.21 -7.21 -16.03
CA GLY A 35 -44.33 -6.26 -15.98
C GLY A 35 -44.28 -5.19 -14.88
N ALA A 36 -43.31 -5.21 -13.96
CA ALA A 36 -43.13 -4.14 -12.97
C ALA A 36 -42.24 -3.00 -13.49
N GLU A 37 -42.61 -1.75 -13.19
CA GLU A 37 -41.77 -0.57 -13.47
C GLU A 37 -40.37 -0.73 -12.86
N ARG A 38 -39.33 -0.38 -13.62
CA ARG A 38 -37.93 -0.46 -13.17
C ARG A 38 -37.69 0.56 -12.05
N ARG A 39 -37.84 0.13 -10.80
CA ARG A 39 -37.45 0.92 -9.63
C ARG A 39 -35.96 0.78 -9.37
N GLY A 40 -35.28 1.90 -9.12
CA GLY A 40 -33.85 1.91 -8.83
C GLY A 40 -33.46 3.07 -7.95
N LEU A 41 -32.23 3.04 -7.45
CA LEU A 41 -31.77 3.96 -6.41
C LEU A 41 -30.79 4.98 -7.00
N CYS A 42 -30.78 6.20 -6.44
CA CYS A 42 -29.68 7.13 -6.62
C CYS A 42 -28.40 6.60 -5.94
N TYR A 43 -27.26 7.22 -6.22
CA TYR A 43 -25.97 6.76 -5.69
C TYR A 43 -25.96 6.67 -4.16
N ALA A 44 -26.52 7.69 -3.49
CA ALA A 44 -26.54 7.76 -2.04
C ALA A 44 -27.42 6.66 -1.41
N HIS A 45 -28.64 6.45 -1.93
CA HIS A 45 -29.53 5.40 -1.44
C HIS A 45 -29.04 4.00 -1.78
N TYR A 46 -28.38 3.80 -2.92
CA TYR A 46 -27.73 2.53 -3.24
C TYR A 46 -26.73 2.11 -2.15
N PHE A 47 -25.90 3.05 -1.67
CA PHE A 47 -24.94 2.75 -0.60
C PHE A 47 -25.61 2.58 0.77
N GLN A 48 -26.75 3.23 1.03
CA GLN A 48 -27.54 2.92 2.23
C GLN A 48 -28.09 1.49 2.19
N TRP A 49 -28.70 1.09 1.07
CA TRP A 49 -29.20 -0.27 0.84
C TRP A 49 -28.09 -1.32 0.93
N PHE A 50 -26.93 -1.03 0.33
CA PHE A 50 -25.75 -1.90 0.40
C PHE A 50 -25.25 -2.07 1.83
N ARG A 51 -25.20 -1.00 2.63
CA ARG A 51 -24.79 -1.05 4.04
C ARG A 51 -25.82 -1.73 4.94
N ALA A 52 -27.10 -1.68 4.57
CA ALA A 52 -28.17 -2.41 5.25
C ALA A 52 -28.16 -3.92 4.94
N GLY A 53 -27.16 -4.44 4.22
CA GLY A 53 -27.06 -5.86 3.90
C GLY A 53 -27.90 -6.29 2.70
N GLN A 54 -28.29 -5.35 1.83
CA GLN A 54 -29.07 -5.61 0.61
C GLN A 54 -30.40 -6.33 0.88
N PRO A 55 -31.33 -5.73 1.65
CA PRO A 55 -32.64 -6.32 1.92
C PRO A 55 -33.35 -6.77 0.63
N ALA A 56 -33.89 -7.98 0.65
CA ALA A 56 -34.54 -8.61 -0.51
C ALA A 56 -35.86 -7.92 -0.88
N ASP A 57 -36.61 -7.42 0.11
CA ASP A 57 -37.79 -6.58 -0.12
C ASP A 57 -37.35 -5.13 -0.37
N PHE A 58 -36.99 -4.87 -1.62
CA PHE A 58 -36.54 -3.57 -2.10
C PHE A 58 -37.59 -2.46 -1.87
N THR A 59 -38.87 -2.76 -2.07
CA THR A 59 -39.94 -1.77 -1.99
C THR A 59 -40.20 -1.37 -0.55
N ALA A 60 -40.30 -2.34 0.37
CA ALA A 60 -40.47 -2.05 1.79
C ALA A 60 -39.28 -1.24 2.34
N TRP A 61 -38.05 -1.63 1.96
CA TRP A 61 -36.85 -0.88 2.36
C TRP A 61 -36.87 0.56 1.87
N ALA A 62 -37.18 0.78 0.59
CA ALA A 62 -37.20 2.10 -0.02
C ALA A 62 -38.28 3.02 0.59
N THR A 63 -39.40 2.47 1.05
CA THR A 63 -40.50 3.23 1.66
C THR A 63 -40.29 3.51 3.14
N PHE A 64 -39.78 2.55 3.92
CA PHE A 64 -39.82 2.64 5.39
C PHE A 64 -38.46 2.77 6.07
N GLU A 65 -37.38 2.32 5.43
CA GLU A 65 -36.06 2.24 6.06
C GLU A 65 -35.04 3.23 5.48
N ALA A 66 -35.23 3.64 4.23
CA ALA A 66 -34.36 4.60 3.56
C ALA A 66 -34.35 5.95 4.28
N GLN A 67 -33.15 6.45 4.60
CA GLN A 67 -33.00 7.74 5.27
C GLN A 67 -32.92 8.87 4.24
N PRO A 68 -33.46 10.08 4.56
CA PRO A 68 -33.36 11.24 3.68
C PRO A 68 -31.90 11.54 3.33
N VAL A 69 -31.62 11.69 2.04
CA VAL A 69 -30.33 12.17 1.57
C VAL A 69 -30.41 13.69 1.55
N GLY A 70 -29.68 14.34 2.46
CA GLY A 70 -29.60 15.80 2.50
C GLY A 70 -29.16 16.38 1.14
N ALA A 71 -29.55 17.62 0.85
CA ALA A 71 -29.18 18.31 -0.37
C ALA A 71 -27.66 18.17 -0.63
N PRO A 72 -27.23 18.05 -1.91
CA PRO A 72 -25.81 18.01 -2.23
C PRO A 72 -25.13 19.17 -1.51
N ARG A 73 -24.12 18.90 -0.69
CA ARG A 73 -23.30 19.97 -0.14
C ARG A 73 -22.84 20.77 -1.34
N GLY A 74 -23.20 22.06 -1.37
CA GLY A 74 -23.08 22.90 -2.55
C GLY A 74 -21.75 22.70 -3.26
N HIS A 75 -21.76 22.86 -4.59
CA HIS A 75 -20.59 22.69 -5.44
C HIS A 75 -19.38 23.35 -4.77
N LEU A 76 -18.48 22.54 -4.21
CA LEU A 76 -17.25 23.06 -3.64
C LEU A 76 -16.58 23.79 -4.80
N SER A 77 -16.33 25.09 -4.61
CA SER A 77 -15.46 25.88 -5.49
C SER A 77 -14.32 24.98 -5.91
N ALA A 78 -14.17 24.77 -7.21
CA ALA A 78 -13.16 23.88 -7.76
C ALA A 78 -11.79 24.51 -7.47
N GLN A 79 -11.27 24.32 -6.25
CA GLN A 79 -9.95 24.79 -5.86
C GLN A 79 -8.95 24.15 -6.83
N ILE A 80 -8.33 24.96 -7.67
CA ILE A 80 -7.42 24.48 -8.71
C ILE A 80 -6.08 24.13 -8.04
N VAL A 81 -5.54 22.96 -8.37
CA VAL A 81 -4.17 22.59 -7.97
C VAL A 81 -3.21 23.27 -8.94
N ASP A 82 -2.49 24.29 -8.49
CA ASP A 82 -1.60 25.10 -9.34
C ASP A 82 -0.13 24.65 -9.22
N PHE A 83 0.33 23.93 -10.24
CA PHE A 83 1.71 23.42 -10.31
C PHE A 83 2.73 24.46 -10.75
N ARG A 84 2.30 25.64 -11.25
CA ARG A 84 3.24 26.65 -11.79
C ARG A 84 4.10 27.32 -10.71
N ARG A 85 3.75 27.10 -9.44
CA ARG A 85 4.50 27.55 -8.27
C ARG A 85 5.71 26.68 -7.97
N LEU A 86 5.84 25.53 -8.64
CA LEU A 86 6.95 24.60 -8.42
C LEU A 86 7.92 24.63 -9.61
N PRO A 87 9.20 24.29 -9.37
CA PRO A 87 10.11 23.89 -10.43
C PRO A 87 9.51 22.76 -11.29
N GLN A 88 9.89 22.69 -12.56
CA GLN A 88 9.33 21.74 -13.51
C GLN A 88 9.53 20.29 -13.07
N ILE A 89 10.71 19.96 -12.52
CA ILE A 89 11.04 18.61 -12.04
C ILE A 89 10.08 18.20 -10.92
N ALA A 90 9.95 19.00 -9.85
CA ALA A 90 9.01 18.73 -8.77
C ALA A 90 7.54 18.64 -9.24
N ALA A 91 7.13 19.47 -10.21
CA ALA A 91 5.80 19.37 -10.80
C ALA A 91 5.59 18.02 -11.53
N ASP A 92 6.59 17.54 -12.24
CA ASP A 92 6.55 16.26 -12.95
C ASP A 92 6.61 15.07 -12.00
N GLU A 93 7.36 15.15 -10.90
CA GLU A 93 7.34 14.15 -9.81
C GLU A 93 5.94 13.99 -9.22
N ILE A 94 5.25 15.10 -8.93
CA ILE A 94 3.87 15.05 -8.41
C ILE A 94 2.93 14.43 -9.44
N ARG A 95 3.02 14.84 -10.71
CA ARG A 95 2.20 14.28 -11.79
C ARG A 95 2.44 12.79 -11.96
N PHE A 96 3.69 12.35 -11.95
CA PHE A 96 4.09 10.95 -12.04
C PHE A 96 3.46 10.12 -10.92
N VAL A 97 3.63 10.54 -9.67
CA VAL A 97 3.11 9.82 -8.50
C VAL A 97 1.59 9.76 -8.53
N VAL A 98 0.92 10.90 -8.72
CA VAL A 98 -0.56 10.97 -8.74
C VAL A 98 -1.12 10.13 -9.88
N ALA A 99 -0.58 10.27 -11.10
CA ALA A 99 -1.05 9.50 -12.25
C ALA A 99 -0.87 7.99 -12.02
N THR A 100 0.28 7.57 -11.48
CA THR A 100 0.55 6.16 -11.20
C THR A 100 -0.39 5.61 -10.13
N LYS A 101 -0.59 6.33 -9.01
CA LYS A 101 -1.46 5.92 -7.91
C LYS A 101 -2.94 5.87 -8.31
N VAL A 102 -3.40 6.85 -9.08
CA VAL A 102 -4.79 6.90 -9.57
C VAL A 102 -5.03 5.80 -10.61
N ARG A 103 -4.12 5.61 -11.57
CA ARG A 103 -4.23 4.56 -12.60
C ARG A 103 -4.31 3.16 -11.99
N ARG A 104 -3.60 2.92 -10.89
CA ARG A 104 -3.64 1.64 -10.15
C ARG A 104 -4.87 1.47 -9.27
N GLY A 105 -5.68 2.51 -9.08
CA GLY A 105 -6.80 2.51 -8.14
C GLY A 105 -6.40 2.61 -6.66
N ASP A 106 -5.12 2.87 -6.35
CA ASP A 106 -4.65 3.09 -4.98
C ASP A 106 -5.24 4.37 -4.39
N TRP A 107 -5.39 5.40 -5.23
CA TRP A 107 -5.93 6.71 -4.86
C TRP A 107 -7.17 7.04 -5.67
N THR A 108 -8.17 7.60 -4.99
CA THR A 108 -9.38 8.14 -5.61
C THR A 108 -9.23 9.65 -5.79
N PRO A 109 -9.50 10.21 -6.99
CA PRO A 109 -9.56 11.65 -7.22
C PRO A 109 -10.71 12.32 -6.45
N ASN A 110 -10.48 12.64 -5.18
CA ASN A 110 -11.47 13.21 -4.27
C ASN A 110 -10.94 14.48 -3.59
N THR A 111 -11.76 15.09 -2.74
CA THR A 111 -11.41 16.30 -2.00
C THR A 111 -10.20 16.11 -1.08
N SER A 112 -10.01 14.92 -0.50
CA SER A 112 -8.88 14.64 0.39
C SER A 112 -7.56 14.61 -0.38
N LEU A 113 -7.51 13.93 -1.53
CA LEU A 113 -6.33 13.95 -2.41
C LEU A 113 -5.99 15.39 -2.85
N ARG A 114 -7.01 16.17 -3.23
CA ARG A 114 -6.83 17.58 -3.61
C ARG A 114 -6.23 18.42 -2.47
N ARG A 115 -6.75 18.28 -1.25
CA ARG A 115 -6.25 18.99 -0.06
C ARG A 115 -4.79 18.62 0.23
N PHE A 116 -4.46 17.34 0.16
CA PHE A 116 -3.07 16.88 0.28
C PHE A 116 -2.16 17.55 -0.76
N LEU A 117 -2.58 17.59 -2.04
CA LEU A 117 -1.77 18.20 -3.11
C LEU A 117 -1.55 19.69 -2.91
N MET A 118 -2.60 20.43 -2.50
CA MET A 118 -2.47 21.85 -2.18
C MET A 118 -1.46 22.08 -1.06
N VAL A 119 -1.58 21.33 0.05
CA VAL A 119 -0.66 21.44 1.18
C VAL A 119 0.77 21.09 0.79
N LEU A 120 0.97 20.03 -0.03
CA LEU A 120 2.30 19.66 -0.50
C LEU A 120 2.92 20.77 -1.36
N ILE A 121 2.16 21.34 -2.30
CA ILE A 121 2.63 22.43 -3.18
C ILE A 121 2.94 23.69 -2.36
N ASP A 122 2.03 24.09 -1.46
CA ASP A 122 2.22 25.25 -0.59
C ASP A 122 3.43 25.08 0.35
N THR A 123 3.67 23.85 0.79
CA THR A 123 4.83 23.51 1.62
C THR A 123 6.12 23.54 0.79
N ALA A 124 6.10 23.03 -0.43
CA ALA A 124 7.27 22.98 -1.30
C ALA A 124 7.66 24.36 -1.87
N ASP A 125 6.70 25.26 -2.06
CA ASP A 125 6.92 26.61 -2.59
C ASP A 125 8.00 27.36 -1.79
N GLY A 126 9.07 27.75 -2.47
CA GLY A 126 10.25 28.41 -1.89
C GLY A 126 11.12 27.55 -0.95
N ARG A 127 10.85 26.25 -0.80
CA ARG A 127 11.62 25.33 0.09
C ARG A 127 12.46 24.28 -0.63
N ILE A 128 12.27 24.14 -1.94
CA ILE A 128 13.03 23.26 -2.82
C ILE A 128 13.70 24.07 -3.92
N THR A 129 14.81 23.57 -4.43
CA THR A 129 15.46 24.12 -5.63
C THR A 129 14.83 23.59 -6.91
N ASP A 130 14.74 22.27 -7.05
CA ASP A 130 14.29 21.59 -8.26
C ASP A 130 13.40 20.36 -7.96
N SER A 131 13.71 19.57 -6.93
CA SER A 131 13.11 18.25 -6.67
C SER A 131 12.55 18.11 -5.26
N LEU A 132 11.49 17.33 -5.10
CA LEU A 132 10.96 16.94 -3.79
C LEU A 132 11.86 15.92 -3.06
N THR A 133 12.79 15.27 -3.77
CA THR A 133 13.73 14.29 -3.19
C THR A 133 14.90 14.93 -2.44
N GLU A 134 15.06 16.26 -2.54
CA GLU A 134 16.08 17.04 -1.80
C GLU A 134 15.96 16.91 -0.28
N ARG A 135 14.79 16.49 0.21
CA ARG A 135 14.50 16.28 1.63
C ARG A 135 13.90 14.90 1.85
N PRO A 136 14.23 14.24 2.98
CA PRO A 136 13.67 12.94 3.31
C PRO A 136 12.16 13.03 3.57
N ALA A 137 11.45 11.94 3.30
CA ALA A 137 10.00 11.84 3.48
C ALA A 137 9.50 12.23 4.90
N GLY A 138 10.31 11.93 5.93
CA GLY A 138 10.00 12.28 7.32
C GLY A 138 9.97 13.79 7.57
N GLU A 139 10.84 14.55 6.89
CA GLU A 139 10.87 16.00 6.99
C GLU A 139 9.65 16.62 6.31
N TRP A 140 9.28 16.13 5.12
CA TRP A 140 8.05 16.54 4.45
C TRP A 140 6.80 16.28 5.29
N LEU A 141 6.75 15.17 6.03
CA LEU A 141 5.65 14.88 6.94
C LEU A 141 5.51 15.95 8.03
N LEU A 142 6.63 16.41 8.60
CA LEU A 142 6.66 17.46 9.61
C LEU A 142 6.29 18.83 9.03
N LEU A 143 6.85 19.20 7.87
CA LEU A 143 6.58 20.48 7.22
C LEU A 143 5.11 20.59 6.79
N CYS A 144 4.56 19.54 6.16
CA CYS A 144 3.15 19.49 5.79
C CYS A 144 2.24 19.50 7.03
N ARG A 145 2.68 18.95 8.17
CA ARG A 145 1.93 19.02 9.44
C ARG A 145 1.85 20.45 9.95
N GLN A 146 2.94 21.22 9.85
CA GLN A 146 2.99 22.62 10.27
C GLN A 146 2.11 23.52 9.40
N HIS A 147 2.05 23.25 8.09
CA HIS A 147 1.18 23.97 7.15
C HIS A 147 -0.27 23.49 7.12
N TRP A 148 -0.61 22.45 7.87
CA TRP A 148 -1.95 21.87 7.82
C TRP A 148 -2.97 22.82 8.46
N PRO A 149 -3.95 23.33 7.70
CA PRO A 149 -4.84 24.40 8.17
C PRO A 149 -5.96 23.91 9.10
N HIS A 150 -6.14 22.60 9.25
CA HIS A 150 -7.24 22.03 10.02
C HIS A 150 -6.76 21.52 11.38
N ALA A 151 -7.43 21.92 12.47
CA ALA A 151 -7.03 21.60 13.84
C ALA A 151 -6.96 20.08 14.15
N SER A 152 -7.64 19.24 13.37
CA SER A 152 -7.64 17.78 13.50
C SER A 152 -7.62 17.13 12.10
N SER A 153 -7.43 15.81 12.04
CA SER A 153 -7.47 14.94 10.83
C SER A 153 -6.21 14.81 9.94
N PHE A 154 -5.09 15.47 10.24
CA PHE A 154 -3.87 15.30 9.42
C PHE A 154 -3.39 13.83 9.38
N ASP A 155 -3.37 13.15 10.53
CA ASP A 155 -2.84 11.78 10.62
C ASP A 155 -3.69 10.76 9.87
N SER A 156 -5.00 11.00 9.75
CA SER A 156 -5.93 10.13 9.04
C SER A 156 -6.13 10.51 7.57
N LEU A 157 -5.98 11.79 7.20
CA LEU A 157 -6.23 12.27 5.84
C LEU A 157 -4.95 12.54 5.04
N CYS A 158 -3.97 13.26 5.60
CA CYS A 158 -2.83 13.78 4.85
C CYS A 158 -1.59 12.90 5.00
N ALA A 159 -1.25 12.50 6.23
CA ALA A 159 -0.07 11.68 6.52
C ALA A 159 0.01 10.38 5.69
N PRO A 160 -1.09 9.64 5.43
CA PRO A 160 -1.04 8.45 4.59
C PRO A 160 -0.69 8.76 3.12
N TYR A 161 -1.18 9.89 2.57
CA TYR A 161 -0.80 10.33 1.23
C TYR A 161 0.68 10.68 1.18
N ILE A 162 1.19 11.48 2.13
CA ILE A 162 2.61 11.86 2.18
C ILE A 162 3.50 10.61 2.20
N ARG A 163 3.25 9.67 3.13
CA ARG A 163 4.06 8.45 3.26
C ARG A 163 4.05 7.61 1.98
N ARG A 164 2.88 7.44 1.33
CA ARG A 164 2.77 6.67 0.09
C ARG A 164 3.29 7.42 -1.14
N PHE A 165 3.19 8.75 -1.14
CA PHE A 165 3.72 9.62 -2.19
C PHE A 165 5.23 9.47 -2.26
N PHE A 166 5.89 9.73 -1.13
CA PHE A 166 7.34 9.70 -1.07
C PHE A 166 7.91 8.29 -1.18
N ARG A 167 7.18 7.25 -0.73
CA ARG A 167 7.60 5.87 -1.02
C ARG A 167 7.67 5.59 -2.51
N LEU A 168 6.62 5.95 -3.27
CA LEU A 168 6.61 5.72 -4.72
C LEU A 168 7.65 6.58 -5.44
N LEU A 169 7.82 7.83 -5.00
CA LEU A 169 8.81 8.72 -5.58
C LEU A 169 10.24 8.20 -5.32
N ASP A 170 10.53 7.81 -4.08
CA ASP A 170 11.80 7.19 -3.71
C ASP A 170 12.04 5.90 -4.50
N GLY A 171 11.05 5.00 -4.56
CA GLY A 171 11.14 3.78 -5.35
C GLY A 171 11.45 4.00 -6.84
N ALA A 172 10.97 5.09 -7.42
CA ALA A 172 11.20 5.43 -8.82
C ALA A 172 12.53 6.17 -9.08
N THR A 173 13.17 6.72 -8.04
CA THR A 173 14.34 7.61 -8.18
C THR A 173 15.58 7.13 -7.42
N ASN A 174 15.42 6.21 -6.46
CA ASN A 174 16.51 5.69 -5.63
C ASN A 174 17.45 4.83 -6.50
N PRO A 175 18.75 5.20 -6.59
CA PRO A 175 19.71 4.47 -7.40
C PRO A 175 20.10 3.10 -6.82
N ASP A 176 19.91 2.88 -5.51
CA ASP A 176 20.22 1.60 -4.85
C ASP A 176 19.15 1.23 -3.80
N PRO A 177 17.98 0.73 -4.22
CA PRO A 177 16.91 0.33 -3.30
C PRO A 177 17.28 -0.89 -2.44
N TRP A 178 18.39 -1.57 -2.73
CA TRP A 178 18.86 -2.74 -1.98
C TRP A 178 19.54 -2.38 -0.66
N ALA A 179 20.04 -1.15 -0.52
CA ALA A 179 20.74 -0.69 0.67
C ALA A 179 19.84 -0.70 1.91
N ASP A 180 18.56 -0.32 1.75
CA ASP A 180 17.61 -0.25 2.85
C ASP A 180 17.28 -1.63 3.45
N ASP A 181 16.85 -1.64 4.71
CA ASP A 181 16.36 -2.85 5.38
C ASP A 181 14.87 -3.12 5.13
N HIS A 182 14.14 -2.14 4.62
CA HIS A 182 12.70 -2.24 4.37
C HIS A 182 12.43 -2.29 2.87
N TRP A 183 12.24 -3.49 2.35
CA TRP A 183 11.98 -3.69 0.93
C TRP A 183 10.48 -3.77 0.66
N HIS A 184 10.02 -2.95 -0.27
CA HIS A 184 8.64 -2.93 -0.72
C HIS A 184 8.57 -3.28 -2.20
N TRP A 185 7.82 -4.35 -2.54
CA TRP A 185 7.57 -4.66 -3.95
C TRP A 185 6.84 -3.50 -4.63
N ARG A 186 5.62 -3.21 -4.15
CA ARG A 186 4.81 -2.10 -4.64
C ARG A 186 5.41 -0.79 -4.15
N ASP A 187 5.47 0.18 -5.05
CA ASP A 187 6.06 1.51 -4.81
C ASP A 187 7.58 1.50 -4.59
N GLY A 188 8.27 0.44 -5.02
CA GLY A 188 9.71 0.29 -4.83
C GLY A 188 10.29 -0.63 -5.90
N PHE A 189 10.49 -1.89 -5.53
CA PHE A 189 11.18 -2.87 -6.38
C PHE A 189 10.49 -3.18 -7.71
N GLU A 190 9.23 -2.81 -7.90
CA GLU A 190 8.54 -2.88 -9.19
C GLU A 190 9.19 -2.05 -10.32
N PHE A 191 10.08 -1.10 -10.01
CA PHE A 191 10.84 -0.34 -11.00
C PHE A 191 12.20 -0.98 -11.35
N VAL A 192 12.65 -1.95 -10.56
CA VAL A 192 13.97 -2.58 -10.69
C VAL A 192 13.86 -4.04 -11.14
N LEU A 193 12.79 -4.72 -10.71
CA LEU A 193 12.57 -6.13 -10.94
C LEU A 193 11.44 -6.37 -11.95
N ASP A 194 11.50 -7.50 -12.64
CA ASP A 194 10.46 -7.90 -13.60
C ASP A 194 9.14 -8.22 -12.88
N ALA A 195 8.01 -7.75 -13.43
CA ALA A 195 6.68 -7.97 -12.87
C ALA A 195 6.35 -9.45 -12.63
N THR A 196 6.92 -10.37 -13.40
CA THR A 196 6.76 -11.83 -13.24
C THR A 196 7.32 -12.35 -11.90
N GLN A 197 8.33 -11.66 -11.33
CA GLN A 197 8.95 -12.04 -10.05
C GLN A 197 8.11 -11.65 -8.83
N SER A 198 7.12 -10.78 -9.02
CA SER A 198 6.24 -10.31 -7.96
C SER A 198 5.44 -11.42 -7.27
N GLY A 199 5.12 -12.48 -8.02
CA GLY A 199 4.20 -13.52 -7.55
C GLY A 199 2.83 -12.97 -7.16
N SER A 200 2.09 -13.70 -6.31
CA SER A 200 0.76 -13.30 -5.84
C SER A 200 0.78 -12.44 -4.57
N THR A 201 1.93 -12.30 -3.92
CA THR A 201 2.06 -11.67 -2.59
C THR A 201 3.10 -10.55 -2.61
N HIS A 202 2.61 -9.31 -2.47
CA HIS A 202 3.44 -8.09 -2.41
C HIS A 202 3.77 -7.66 -0.97
N THR A 203 4.00 -8.64 -0.09
CA THR A 203 4.29 -8.35 1.32
C THR A 203 5.61 -7.59 1.42
N ALA A 204 5.64 -6.57 2.27
CA ALA A 204 6.88 -5.87 2.60
C ALA A 204 7.83 -6.81 3.35
N VAL A 205 9.11 -6.71 3.04
CA VAL A 205 10.17 -7.50 3.66
C VAL A 205 10.96 -6.57 4.57
N ASP A 206 11.07 -6.93 5.85
CA ASP A 206 11.76 -6.13 6.87
C ASP A 206 12.95 -6.92 7.43
N TRP A 207 14.13 -6.59 6.90
CA TRP A 207 15.41 -7.18 7.27
C TRP A 207 15.93 -6.68 8.62
N SER A 208 15.44 -5.53 9.11
CA SER A 208 15.89 -4.95 10.39
C SER A 208 15.53 -5.84 11.59
N THR A 209 14.59 -6.76 11.39
CA THR A 209 14.20 -7.77 12.39
C THR A 209 15.26 -8.86 12.61
N VAL A 210 16.29 -8.96 11.75
CA VAL A 210 17.43 -9.86 11.92
C VAL A 210 18.50 -9.12 12.73
N THR A 211 18.71 -9.55 13.98
CA THR A 211 19.56 -8.86 14.96
C THR A 211 21.06 -9.02 14.73
N VAL A 212 21.48 -10.04 13.99
CA VAL A 212 22.90 -10.33 13.69
C VAL A 212 23.27 -9.63 12.37
N PRO A 213 24.09 -8.55 12.38
CA PRO A 213 24.31 -7.71 11.20
C PRO A 213 24.96 -8.44 10.03
N TRP A 214 26.03 -9.20 10.27
CA TRP A 214 26.74 -9.92 9.20
C TRP A 214 25.82 -10.94 8.51
N LEU A 215 24.94 -11.60 9.27
CA LEU A 215 24.01 -12.59 8.74
C LEU A 215 22.90 -11.92 7.94
N ARG A 216 22.38 -10.79 8.43
CA ARG A 216 21.40 -9.97 7.70
C ARG A 216 21.98 -9.55 6.35
N ASP A 217 23.18 -8.96 6.35
CA ASP A 217 23.78 -8.37 5.17
C ASP A 217 24.14 -9.45 4.14
N ALA A 218 24.67 -10.60 4.58
CA ALA A 218 24.95 -11.75 3.72
C ALA A 218 23.69 -12.32 3.06
N VAL A 219 22.60 -12.51 3.82
CA VAL A 219 21.34 -13.01 3.27
C VAL A 219 20.67 -11.97 2.35
N LYS A 220 20.75 -10.67 2.68
CA LYS A 220 20.28 -9.59 1.79
C LYS A 220 21.01 -9.64 0.44
N GLU A 221 22.33 -9.81 0.44
CA GLU A 221 23.11 -9.88 -0.81
C GLU A 221 22.80 -11.14 -1.61
N LEU A 222 22.63 -12.29 -0.96
CA LEU A 222 22.15 -13.51 -1.62
C LEU A 222 20.75 -13.31 -2.25
N ALA A 223 19.83 -12.68 -1.50
CA ALA A 223 18.49 -12.38 -2.00
C ALA A 223 18.53 -11.44 -3.20
N ARG A 224 19.34 -10.38 -3.15
CA ARG A 224 19.59 -9.44 -4.27
C ARG A 224 20.02 -10.19 -5.52
N ARG A 225 21.06 -11.04 -5.40
CA ARG A 225 21.58 -11.84 -6.52
C ARG A 225 20.50 -12.72 -7.12
N GLN A 226 19.79 -13.51 -6.29
CA GLN A 226 18.79 -14.46 -6.79
C GLN A 226 17.53 -13.80 -7.38
N LEU A 227 17.08 -12.68 -6.82
CA LEU A 227 16.00 -11.88 -7.39
C LEU A 227 16.41 -11.30 -8.75
N THR A 228 17.62 -10.74 -8.84
CA THR A 228 18.12 -10.16 -10.10
C THR A 228 18.28 -11.22 -11.20
N THR A 229 18.67 -12.45 -10.83
CA THR A 229 18.78 -13.57 -11.79
C THR A 229 17.48 -14.34 -12.03
N ALA A 230 16.34 -13.89 -11.47
CA ALA A 230 15.03 -14.53 -11.57
C ALA A 230 14.98 -15.99 -11.06
N THR A 231 15.89 -16.38 -10.18
CA THR A 231 15.93 -17.73 -9.58
C THR A 231 15.06 -17.83 -8.32
N LEU A 232 14.59 -16.70 -7.80
CA LEU A 232 13.77 -16.57 -6.61
C LEU A 232 12.55 -15.67 -6.88
N ALA A 233 11.38 -16.09 -6.39
CA ALA A 233 10.17 -15.26 -6.37
C ALA A 233 10.11 -14.40 -5.10
N TRP A 234 9.53 -13.19 -5.19
CA TRP A 234 9.46 -12.23 -4.07
C TRP A 234 8.82 -12.82 -2.80
N GLY A 235 7.73 -13.59 -2.96
CA GLY A 235 7.00 -14.19 -1.84
C GLY A 235 7.87 -15.08 -0.94
N THR A 236 8.94 -15.66 -1.49
CA THR A 236 9.87 -16.54 -0.74
C THR A 236 10.67 -15.77 0.31
N LEU A 237 10.90 -14.47 0.11
CA LEU A 237 11.68 -13.62 1.03
C LEU A 237 11.07 -13.56 2.44
N THR A 238 9.74 -13.65 2.56
CA THR A 238 9.08 -13.67 3.87
C THR A 238 9.55 -14.88 4.70
N GLN A 239 9.71 -16.03 4.05
CA GLN A 239 10.18 -17.25 4.72
C GLN A 239 11.68 -17.15 5.05
N TRP A 240 12.48 -16.54 4.17
CA TRP A 240 13.90 -16.29 4.42
C TRP A 240 14.09 -15.40 5.65
N VAL A 241 13.45 -14.23 5.71
CA VAL A 241 13.54 -13.33 6.87
C VAL A 241 13.12 -14.04 8.15
N ARG A 242 12.02 -14.81 8.12
CA ARG A 242 11.57 -15.57 9.30
C ARG A 242 12.61 -16.59 9.77
N ALA A 243 13.21 -17.35 8.85
CA ALA A 243 14.22 -18.35 9.16
C ALA A 243 15.51 -17.71 9.68
N THR A 244 16.00 -16.66 9.00
CA THR A 244 17.20 -15.93 9.40
C THR A 244 17.03 -15.27 10.77
N ARG A 245 15.87 -14.66 11.03
CA ARG A 245 15.56 -14.09 12.35
C ARG A 245 15.53 -15.14 13.45
N GLN A 246 14.97 -16.32 13.19
CA GLN A 246 14.96 -17.41 14.17
C GLN A 246 16.39 -17.90 14.46
N LEU A 247 17.22 -18.06 13.43
CA LEU A 247 18.63 -18.40 13.59
C LEU A 247 19.37 -17.32 14.36
N ALA A 248 19.19 -16.04 14.01
CA ALA A 248 19.80 -14.91 14.72
C ALA A 248 19.46 -14.92 16.21
N ARG A 249 18.19 -15.16 16.57
CA ARG A 249 17.75 -15.29 17.98
C ARG A 249 18.42 -16.43 18.72
N PHE A 250 18.69 -17.55 18.04
CA PHE A 250 19.43 -18.66 18.64
C PHE A 250 20.90 -18.29 18.85
N LEU A 251 21.52 -17.69 17.83
CA LEU A 251 22.93 -17.30 17.87
C LEU A 251 23.23 -16.24 18.94
N THR A 252 22.28 -15.36 19.24
CA THR A 252 22.43 -14.31 20.26
C THR A 252 21.80 -14.67 21.60
N ARG A 253 21.55 -15.95 21.89
CA ARG A 253 20.86 -16.37 23.13
C ARG A 253 21.67 -16.06 24.40
N ASP A 254 23.00 -16.09 24.29
CA ASP A 254 23.93 -15.83 25.40
C ASP A 254 24.45 -14.39 25.40
N ASP A 255 23.73 -13.47 24.74
CA ASP A 255 24.06 -12.04 24.55
C ASP A 255 25.41 -11.76 23.84
N GLU A 256 26.06 -12.79 23.33
CA GLU A 256 27.21 -12.68 22.43
C GLU A 256 26.75 -12.83 20.97
N SER A 257 27.27 -11.96 20.08
CA SER A 257 27.07 -12.12 18.65
C SER A 257 28.26 -12.91 18.09
N PRO A 258 28.05 -14.17 17.65
CA PRO A 258 29.14 -14.98 17.14
C PRO A 258 29.64 -14.42 15.80
N GLU A 259 30.95 -14.47 15.60
CA GLU A 259 31.58 -14.24 14.30
C GLU A 259 31.12 -15.31 13.28
N PRO A 260 31.08 -15.01 11.96
CA PRO A 260 30.64 -15.95 10.94
C PRO A 260 31.34 -17.33 11.02
N SER A 261 32.64 -17.35 11.30
CA SER A 261 33.44 -18.58 11.41
C SER A 261 33.05 -19.48 12.58
N ALA A 262 32.34 -18.96 13.58
CA ALA A 262 31.87 -19.74 14.72
C ALA A 262 30.60 -20.53 14.39
N VAL A 263 29.89 -20.19 13.31
CA VAL A 263 28.69 -20.92 12.85
C VAL A 263 29.11 -22.20 12.13
N THR A 264 29.44 -23.20 12.94
CA THR A 264 29.91 -24.51 12.49
C THR A 264 28.77 -25.54 12.47
N ARG A 265 29.02 -26.71 11.87
CA ARG A 265 28.06 -27.82 11.88
C ARG A 265 27.56 -28.21 13.28
N PRO A 266 28.42 -28.33 14.32
CA PRO A 266 27.95 -28.56 15.69
C PRO A 266 26.95 -27.50 16.18
N VAL A 267 27.24 -26.21 15.97
CA VAL A 267 26.33 -25.10 16.33
C VAL A 267 25.00 -25.22 15.60
N PHE A 268 25.01 -25.63 14.32
CA PHE A 268 23.78 -25.86 13.57
C PHE A 268 22.98 -27.07 14.11
N LEU A 269 23.65 -28.15 14.54
CA LEU A 269 22.96 -29.28 15.18
C LEU A 269 22.34 -28.88 16.52
N ASP A 270 23.01 -28.02 17.30
CA ASP A 270 22.46 -27.45 18.53
C ASP A 270 21.25 -26.55 18.25
N TYR A 271 21.31 -25.76 17.19
CA TYR A 271 20.15 -25.01 16.69
C TYR A 271 18.98 -25.95 16.34
N LEU A 272 19.22 -27.04 15.60
CA LEU A 272 18.19 -28.04 15.30
C LEU A 272 17.58 -28.64 16.56
N ALA A 273 18.41 -29.01 17.54
CA ALA A 273 17.95 -29.52 18.81
C ALA A 273 17.11 -28.48 19.56
N TRP A 274 17.55 -27.23 19.57
CA TRP A 274 16.84 -26.10 20.16
C TRP A 274 15.46 -25.88 19.53
N THR A 275 15.34 -25.90 18.21
CA THR A 275 14.04 -25.71 17.51
C THR A 275 13.00 -26.78 17.82
N ARG A 276 13.42 -27.95 18.32
CA ARG A 276 12.55 -29.07 18.67
C ARG A 276 12.12 -29.05 20.14
N ARG A 277 12.67 -28.16 20.95
CA ARG A 277 12.33 -28.12 22.37
C ARG A 277 10.94 -27.50 22.59
N PRO A 278 10.11 -28.09 23.47
CA PRO A 278 8.73 -27.64 23.69
C PRO A 278 8.63 -26.30 24.43
N ASP A 279 9.70 -25.85 25.08
CA ASP A 279 9.78 -24.58 25.82
C ASP A 279 10.11 -23.37 24.93
N THR A 280 10.26 -23.56 23.62
CA THR A 280 10.62 -22.50 22.67
C THR A 280 9.47 -22.17 21.73
N GLN A 281 9.38 -20.92 21.28
CA GLN A 281 8.46 -20.51 20.19
C GLN A 281 9.06 -20.75 18.79
N ALA A 282 10.10 -21.58 18.68
CA ALA A 282 10.78 -21.83 17.43
C ALA A 282 9.95 -22.75 16.52
N ASP A 283 9.97 -22.49 15.22
CA ASP A 283 9.35 -23.34 14.21
C ASP A 283 10.43 -24.22 13.57
N ALA A 284 10.35 -25.53 13.80
CA ALA A 284 11.27 -26.51 13.23
C ALA A 284 11.24 -26.52 11.69
N ARG A 285 10.14 -26.10 11.04
CA ARG A 285 10.07 -26.03 9.57
C ARG A 285 10.99 -24.96 8.99
N LEU A 286 11.28 -23.90 9.75
CA LEU A 286 12.20 -22.83 9.34
C LEU A 286 13.66 -23.28 9.33
N ALA A 287 13.98 -24.36 10.04
CA ALA A 287 15.35 -24.86 10.12
C ALA A 287 15.90 -25.34 8.76
N ASN A 288 15.05 -25.93 7.91
CA ASN A 288 15.45 -26.34 6.56
C ASN A 288 15.78 -25.12 5.68
N THR A 289 15.02 -24.04 5.80
CA THR A 289 15.32 -22.78 5.10
C THR A 289 16.61 -22.18 5.62
N ALA A 290 16.85 -22.17 6.94
CA ALA A 290 18.11 -21.71 7.51
C ALA A 290 19.30 -22.54 7.03
N ALA A 291 19.17 -23.88 6.94
CA ALA A 291 20.20 -24.75 6.38
C ALA A 291 20.53 -24.38 4.93
N TYR A 292 19.50 -24.25 4.09
CA TYR A 292 19.66 -23.85 2.69
C TYR A 292 20.39 -22.51 2.55
N LEU A 293 20.04 -21.52 3.38
CA LEU A 293 20.67 -20.20 3.36
C LEU A 293 22.14 -20.27 3.78
N LEU A 294 22.45 -20.97 4.87
CA LEU A 294 23.83 -21.12 5.33
C LEU A 294 24.70 -21.87 4.31
N GLU A 295 24.18 -22.93 3.70
CA GLU A 295 24.88 -23.66 2.64
C GLU A 295 25.13 -22.76 1.43
N SER A 296 24.11 -22.02 0.98
CA SER A 296 24.22 -21.10 -0.15
C SER A 296 25.20 -19.95 0.11
N LEU A 297 25.43 -19.59 1.36
CA LEU A 297 26.41 -18.58 1.76
C LEU A 297 27.82 -19.16 1.93
N HIS A 298 27.96 -20.48 2.14
CA HIS A 298 29.26 -21.15 2.21
C HIS A 298 29.96 -21.18 0.85
N ASP A 299 29.17 -21.32 -0.23
CA ASP A 299 29.66 -21.43 -1.60
C ASP A 299 29.96 -20.08 -2.28
N THR A 300 29.80 -18.95 -1.57
CA THR A 300 29.96 -17.59 -2.11
C THR A 300 31.09 -16.82 -1.45
#